data_AF-H3CM33-F1
#
_entry.id   AF-H3CM33-F1
#
_cell.length_a   1.000
_cell.length_b   1.000
_cell.length_c   1.000
_cell.angle_alpha   90.00
_cell.angle_beta   90.00
_cell.angle_gamma   90.00
#
_symmetry.space_group_name_H-M   'P 1'
#
loop_
_entity.id
_entity.type
_entity.pdbx_description
1 polymer ?
#
loop_
_entity_poly.entity_id
_entity_poly.type
_entity_poly.pdbx_seq_one_letter_code
_entity_poly.pdbx_strand_id
1 'polypeptide(L)'
;PEDDFKEELVIRPLHSGDIYASFQFRTLWKTDFRENKVSHYGLFPKSLGQVISKFSVRELHISFTQGYWRTMQWGQPYQPAPPGAELWVWFQDSVTDVDGTWKELTNVLSGIFCASLNFIDSTNTVQPSASFKPLGIGNGTDHRFLRYATLPREIVCTENLTPWKKLLPCGSAAGLSVLLKSEKLFHSSFHSQAVHIRPVCHDWECKAASWELRQTLDVVFDRHISCAGKTWWSLFKMFSRTLTEACPLASSSKIYVDIT
;
A
#
# COMPACT_ATOMS: atom_id res chain seq x y z
N PRO A 1 2.02 9.25 23.99
CA PRO A 1 1.16 9.09 22.79
C PRO A 1 1.47 7.74 22.13
N GLU A 2 0.56 6.79 22.19
CA GLU A 2 0.80 5.44 21.64
C GLU A 2 0.43 5.37 20.17
N ASP A 3 1.41 4.95 19.36
CA ASP A 3 1.22 4.52 17.97
C ASP A 3 0.18 3.39 17.93
N ASP A 4 -0.56 3.30 16.82
CA ASP A 4 -1.62 2.32 16.66
C ASP A 4 -1.37 1.48 15.40
N PHE A 5 -1.56 0.16 15.49
CA PHE A 5 -1.48 -0.74 14.35
C PHE A 5 -2.72 -1.63 14.28
N LYS A 6 -3.34 -1.67 13.10
CA LYS A 6 -4.54 -2.48 12.84
C LYS A 6 -4.35 -3.31 11.59
N GLU A 7 -4.84 -4.54 11.63
CA GLU A 7 -4.82 -5.46 10.49
C GLU A 7 -6.22 -6.01 10.21
N GLU A 8 -6.61 -5.96 8.94
CA GLU A 8 -7.93 -6.38 8.48
C GLU A 8 -7.79 -7.24 7.22
N LEU A 9 -8.58 -8.31 7.14
CA LEU A 9 -8.72 -9.13 5.94
C LEU A 9 -10.20 -9.22 5.59
N VAL A 10 -10.56 -8.83 4.37
CA VAL A 10 -11.88 -9.05 3.81
C VAL A 10 -11.81 -10.16 2.77
N ILE A 11 -12.63 -11.19 2.92
CA ILE A 11 -12.80 -12.26 1.94
C ILE A 11 -14.20 -12.15 1.36
N ARG A 12 -14.29 -11.99 0.04
CA ARG A 12 -15.54 -11.85 -0.68
C ARG A 12 -15.61 -12.84 -1.85
N PRO A 13 -16.54 -13.81 -1.82
CA PRO A 13 -16.91 -14.57 -3.01
C PRO A 13 -17.45 -13.60 -4.08
N LEU A 14 -16.97 -13.73 -5.31
CA LEU A 14 -17.41 -12.90 -6.43
C LEU A 14 -18.49 -13.63 -7.25
N HIS A 15 -19.30 -12.87 -7.99
CA HIS A 15 -20.34 -13.42 -8.87
C HIS A 15 -19.80 -14.38 -9.93
N SER A 16 -18.54 -14.22 -10.36
CA SER A 16 -17.85 -15.15 -11.27
C SER A 16 -17.56 -16.52 -10.64
N GLY A 17 -17.67 -16.63 -9.32
CA GLY A 17 -17.23 -17.78 -8.52
C GLY A 17 -15.78 -17.67 -8.02
N ASP A 18 -15.02 -16.68 -8.50
CA ASP A 18 -13.70 -16.36 -7.98
C ASP A 18 -13.78 -15.84 -6.55
N ILE A 19 -12.66 -15.82 -5.84
CA ILE A 19 -12.61 -15.33 -4.46
C ILE A 19 -11.67 -14.15 -4.37
N TYR A 20 -12.20 -13.02 -3.95
CA TYR A 20 -11.43 -11.81 -3.68
C TYR A 20 -11.01 -11.79 -2.21
N ALA A 21 -9.72 -11.58 -1.98
CA ALA A 21 -9.16 -11.31 -0.66
C ALA A 21 -8.49 -9.94 -0.67
N SER A 22 -8.89 -9.06 0.25
CA SER A 22 -8.31 -7.73 0.44
C SER A 22 -7.75 -7.60 1.84
N PHE A 23 -6.44 -7.45 1.93
CA PHE A 23 -5.73 -7.18 3.17
C PHE A 23 -5.49 -5.70 3.30
N GLN A 24 -5.73 -5.18 4.50
CA GLN A 24 -5.46 -3.80 4.84
C GLN A 24 -4.75 -3.72 6.19
N PHE A 25 -3.56 -3.12 6.17
CA PHE A 25 -2.77 -2.84 7.35
C PHE A 25 -2.66 -1.33 7.52
N ARG A 26 -2.95 -0.82 8.72
CA ARG A 26 -2.88 0.60 9.03
C ARG A 26 -1.99 0.83 10.23
N THR A 27 -0.92 1.58 10.04
CA THR A 27 -0.03 2.04 11.11
C THR A 27 -0.22 3.55 11.26
N LEU A 28 -0.72 3.99 12.41
CA LEU A 28 -0.82 5.39 12.79
C LEU A 28 0.38 5.76 13.63
N TRP A 29 1.11 6.77 13.18
CA TRP A 29 2.26 7.32 13.88
C TRP A 29 1.95 8.74 14.35
N LYS A 30 1.89 8.90 15.67
CA LYS A 30 1.45 10.15 16.31
C LYS A 30 2.63 11.08 16.53
N THR A 31 3.16 11.62 15.44
CA THR A 31 4.22 12.64 15.47
C THR A 31 3.95 13.73 14.43
N ASP A 32 4.45 14.94 14.71
CA ASP A 32 4.57 15.98 13.70
C ASP A 32 6.03 16.07 13.25
N PHE A 33 6.29 15.89 11.95
CA PHE A 33 7.63 16.09 11.38
C PHE A 33 8.09 17.55 11.46
N ARG A 34 7.17 18.52 11.62
CA ARG A 34 7.49 19.95 11.55
C ARG A 34 8.16 20.47 12.82
N GLU A 35 7.94 19.83 13.97
CA GLU A 35 8.35 20.39 15.26
C GLU A 35 9.53 19.69 15.92
N ASN A 36 9.87 18.43 15.56
CA ASN A 36 10.91 17.69 16.26
C ASN A 36 11.82 16.86 15.35
N LYS A 37 13.13 16.87 15.62
CA LYS A 37 14.06 15.82 15.17
C LYS A 37 13.56 14.50 15.76
N VAL A 38 12.86 13.70 14.95
CA VAL A 38 12.32 12.41 15.35
C VAL A 38 13.44 11.53 15.90
N SER A 39 13.41 11.23 17.20
CA SER A 39 14.35 10.32 17.85
C SER A 39 13.93 8.85 17.70
N HIS A 40 12.63 8.57 17.62
CA HIS A 40 12.07 7.22 17.55
C HIS A 40 10.90 7.12 16.56
N TYR A 41 10.92 6.09 15.71
CA TYR A 41 9.88 5.83 14.71
C TYR A 41 8.78 4.87 15.21
N GLY A 42 8.95 4.27 16.39
CA GLY A 42 7.95 3.37 16.99
C GLY A 42 7.55 2.23 16.06
N LEU A 43 6.25 2.11 15.77
CA LEU A 43 5.71 1.11 14.84
C LEU A 43 5.87 1.51 13.37
N PHE A 44 6.20 2.76 13.09
CA PHE A 44 6.39 3.26 11.73
C PHE A 44 7.75 2.82 11.16
N PRO A 45 7.82 2.36 9.91
CA PRO A 45 9.09 1.95 9.31
C PRO A 45 10.03 3.15 9.12
N LYS A 46 11.18 3.11 9.81
CA LYS A 46 12.22 4.15 9.77
C LYS A 46 12.64 4.52 8.34
N SER A 47 12.75 3.53 7.44
CA SER A 47 13.16 3.76 6.04
C SER A 47 12.21 4.74 5.33
N LEU A 48 10.90 4.57 5.48
CA LEU A 48 9.90 5.47 4.90
C LEU A 48 9.86 6.81 5.64
N GLY A 49 9.99 6.81 6.97
CA GLY A 49 10.00 8.05 7.75
C GLY A 49 11.17 8.97 7.37
N GLN A 50 12.35 8.39 7.11
CA GLN A 50 13.51 9.12 6.61
C GLN A 50 13.30 9.66 5.19
N VAL A 51 12.64 8.90 4.31
CA VAL A 51 12.29 9.35 2.95
C VAL A 51 11.35 10.57 3.02
N ILE A 52 10.29 10.48 3.82
CA ILE A 52 9.30 11.56 3.94
C ILE A 52 9.96 12.85 4.43
N SER A 53 10.77 12.74 5.48
CA SER A 53 11.49 13.89 6.05
C SER A 53 12.54 14.46 5.10
N LYS A 54 13.37 13.62 4.48
CA LYS A 54 14.46 14.06 3.59
C LYS A 54 13.94 14.78 2.34
N PHE A 55 12.91 14.22 1.70
CA PHE A 55 12.39 14.74 0.44
C PHE A 55 11.20 15.69 0.62
N SER A 56 10.90 16.09 1.88
CA SER A 56 9.76 16.96 2.22
C SER A 56 8.47 16.49 1.55
N VAL A 57 8.22 15.18 1.64
CA VAL A 57 7.02 14.57 1.05
C VAL A 57 5.83 14.89 1.96
N ARG A 58 4.71 15.25 1.34
CA ARG A 58 3.43 15.41 2.01
C ARG A 58 2.61 14.14 1.90
N GLU A 59 2.50 13.57 0.71
CA GLU A 59 1.78 12.32 0.47
C GLU A 59 2.55 11.45 -0.52
N LEU A 60 2.53 10.14 -0.31
CA LEU A 60 3.20 9.17 -1.17
C LEU A 60 2.31 7.97 -1.37
N HIS A 61 2.08 7.62 -2.63
CA HIS A 61 1.25 6.50 -2.99
C HIS A 61 1.96 5.70 -4.07
N ILE A 62 2.22 4.43 -3.78
CA ILE A 62 2.84 3.50 -4.71
C ILE A 62 2.05 2.20 -4.74
N SER A 63 1.82 1.68 -5.93
CA SER A 63 1.22 0.35 -6.11
C SER A 63 1.95 -0.44 -7.19
N PHE A 64 2.01 -1.76 -6.98
CA PHE A 64 2.53 -2.73 -7.92
C PHE A 64 1.43 -3.75 -8.20
N THR A 65 0.96 -3.81 -9.44
CA THR A 65 -0.19 -4.63 -9.83
C THR A 65 0.14 -5.58 -10.97
N GLN A 66 -0.20 -6.84 -10.78
CA GLN A 66 -0.17 -7.89 -11.79
C GLN A 66 -1.59 -8.29 -12.16
N GLY A 67 -1.85 -8.36 -13.46
CA GLY A 67 -3.18 -8.66 -13.99
C GLY A 67 -4.04 -7.41 -14.15
N TYR A 68 -5.25 -7.61 -14.63
CA TYR A 68 -6.22 -6.53 -14.90
C TYR A 68 -7.48 -6.78 -14.08
N TRP A 69 -7.97 -5.72 -13.41
CA TRP A 69 -9.20 -5.80 -12.66
C TRP A 69 -10.43 -5.89 -13.57
N ARG A 70 -11.12 -7.04 -13.53
CA ARG A 70 -12.30 -7.30 -14.37
C ARG A 70 -13.57 -6.73 -13.73
N THR A 71 -13.78 -5.42 -13.79
CA THR A 71 -14.91 -4.73 -13.13
C THR A 71 -16.27 -5.35 -13.43
N MET A 72 -16.51 -5.82 -14.67
CA MET A 72 -17.78 -6.46 -15.05
C MET A 72 -18.04 -7.80 -14.35
N GLN A 73 -16.98 -8.51 -13.94
CA GLN A 73 -17.07 -9.83 -13.28
C GLN A 73 -16.91 -9.71 -11.77
N TRP A 74 -16.03 -8.81 -11.31
CA TRP A 74 -15.59 -8.71 -9.92
C TRP A 74 -16.19 -7.50 -9.18
N GLY A 75 -16.93 -6.64 -9.88
CA GLY A 75 -17.48 -5.40 -9.35
C GLY A 75 -16.40 -4.34 -9.12
N GLN A 76 -16.70 -3.36 -8.27
CA GLN A 76 -15.74 -2.31 -7.92
C GLN A 76 -14.67 -2.86 -6.94
N PRO A 77 -13.37 -2.58 -7.15
CA PRO A 77 -12.34 -2.91 -6.18
C PRO A 77 -12.37 -1.95 -4.99
N TYR A 78 -11.89 -2.37 -3.82
CA TYR A 78 -11.75 -1.46 -2.67
C TYR A 78 -10.68 -0.39 -2.91
N GLN A 79 -9.59 -0.75 -3.58
CA GLN A 79 -8.57 0.18 -4.07
C GLN A 79 -8.28 -0.14 -5.53
N PRO A 80 -8.59 0.77 -6.47
CA PRO A 80 -8.19 0.59 -7.85
C PRO A 80 -6.68 0.84 -7.98
N ALA A 81 -6.01 -0.01 -8.76
CA ALA A 81 -4.61 0.16 -9.11
C ALA A 81 -4.39 -0.30 -10.56
N PRO A 82 -3.68 0.48 -11.40
CA PRO A 82 -3.40 0.08 -12.77
C PRO A 82 -2.34 -1.02 -12.80
N PRO A 83 -2.28 -1.83 -13.88
CA PRO A 83 -1.21 -2.81 -14.09
C PRO A 83 0.17 -2.15 -14.15
N GLY A 84 1.17 -2.85 -13.60
CA GLY A 84 2.53 -2.36 -13.48
C GLY A 84 2.76 -1.57 -12.19
N ALA A 85 3.77 -0.71 -12.19
CA ALA A 85 4.00 0.22 -11.08
C ALA A 85 3.31 1.56 -11.34
N GLU A 86 2.62 2.08 -10.33
CA GLU A 86 2.08 3.44 -10.28
C GLU A 86 2.67 4.15 -9.06
N LEU A 87 3.14 5.38 -9.27
CA LEU A 87 3.69 6.22 -8.22
C LEU A 87 3.15 7.63 -8.37
N TRP A 88 2.59 8.17 -7.30
CA TRP A 88 2.28 9.59 -7.22
C TRP A 88 2.57 10.15 -5.84
N VAL A 89 3.07 11.38 -5.86
CA VAL A 89 3.64 12.04 -4.69
C VAL A 89 3.23 13.50 -4.69
N TRP A 90 2.75 13.96 -3.54
CA TRP A 90 2.62 15.38 -3.24
C TRP A 90 3.81 15.81 -2.40
N PHE A 91 4.53 16.83 -2.86
CA PHE A 91 5.57 17.48 -2.10
C PHE A 91 4.99 18.60 -1.22
N GLN A 92 5.74 18.98 -0.18
CA GLN A 92 5.46 20.18 0.60
C GLN A 92 5.78 21.44 -0.22
N ASP A 93 5.13 22.54 0.12
CA ASP A 93 5.30 23.85 -0.52
C ASP A 93 6.71 24.43 -0.36
N SER A 94 7.46 23.94 0.62
CA SER A 94 8.86 24.30 0.87
C SER A 94 9.85 23.79 -0.18
N VAL A 95 9.46 22.85 -1.05
CA VAL A 95 10.35 22.27 -2.06
C VAL A 95 10.51 23.23 -3.25
N THR A 96 11.70 23.73 -3.47
CA THR A 96 11.99 24.67 -4.58
C THR A 96 12.19 23.95 -5.92
N ASP A 97 12.95 22.85 -5.93
CA ASP A 97 13.21 22.02 -7.13
C ASP A 97 12.47 20.69 -7.02
N VAL A 98 11.22 20.69 -7.45
CA VAL A 98 10.34 19.50 -7.39
C VAL A 98 10.83 18.40 -8.33
N ASP A 99 11.34 18.74 -9.52
CA ASP A 99 11.76 17.75 -10.51
C ASP A 99 13.08 17.06 -10.12
N GLY A 100 14.04 17.81 -9.59
CA GLY A 100 15.26 17.25 -9.01
C GLY A 100 14.95 16.33 -7.82
N THR A 101 14.12 16.80 -6.90
CA THR A 101 13.68 16.03 -5.72
C THR A 101 12.94 14.76 -6.13
N TRP A 102 12.07 14.84 -7.14
CA TRP A 102 11.35 13.70 -7.71
C TRP A 102 12.29 12.64 -8.26
N LYS A 103 13.29 13.04 -9.05
CA LYS A 103 14.30 12.11 -9.59
C LYS A 103 15.11 11.42 -8.49
N GLU A 104 15.49 12.12 -7.44
CA GLU A 104 16.19 11.49 -6.32
C GLU A 104 15.28 10.53 -5.53
N LEU A 105 14.03 10.93 -5.31
CA LEU A 105 13.04 10.13 -4.61
C LEU A 105 12.77 8.80 -5.33
N THR A 106 12.56 8.81 -6.65
CA THR A 106 12.29 7.58 -7.42
C THR A 106 13.46 6.60 -7.36
N ASN A 107 14.71 7.10 -7.36
CA ASN A 107 15.92 6.29 -7.17
C ASN A 107 15.98 5.64 -5.77
N VAL A 108 15.63 6.36 -4.71
CA VAL A 108 15.61 5.80 -3.36
C VAL A 108 14.48 4.77 -3.19
N LEU A 109 13.29 5.06 -3.72
CA LEU A 109 12.15 4.14 -3.67
C LEU A 109 12.42 2.85 -4.46
N SER A 110 13.15 2.94 -5.57
CA SER A 110 13.61 1.77 -6.34
C SER A 110 14.38 0.79 -5.46
N GLY A 111 15.30 1.31 -4.62
CA GLY A 111 16.05 0.50 -3.66
C GLY A 111 15.20 -0.07 -2.53
N ILE A 112 14.25 0.72 -1.99
CA ILE A 112 13.38 0.28 -0.89
C ILE A 112 12.44 -0.84 -1.32
N PHE A 113 11.82 -0.72 -2.51
CA PHE A 113 10.82 -1.67 -3.00
C PHE A 113 11.39 -2.74 -3.93
N CYS A 114 12.71 -2.72 -4.20
CA CYS A 114 13.39 -3.60 -5.14
C CYS A 114 12.69 -3.61 -6.52
N ALA A 115 12.38 -2.42 -7.03
CA ALA A 115 11.64 -2.21 -8.27
C ALA A 115 12.37 -1.21 -9.17
N SER A 116 12.11 -1.23 -10.47
CA SER A 116 12.80 -0.41 -11.46
C SER A 116 12.28 1.03 -11.55
N LEU A 117 11.88 1.62 -10.41
CA LEU A 117 11.33 2.98 -10.34
C LEU A 117 12.34 4.06 -10.76
N ASN A 118 13.63 3.73 -10.80
CA ASN A 118 14.70 4.58 -11.32
C ASN A 118 14.57 4.86 -12.83
N PHE A 119 13.72 4.12 -13.57
CA PHE A 119 13.36 4.44 -14.95
C PHE A 119 12.29 5.53 -15.07
N ILE A 120 11.79 6.07 -13.95
CA ILE A 120 10.93 7.24 -13.96
C ILE A 120 11.79 8.47 -14.21
N ASP A 121 11.49 9.18 -15.30
CA ASP A 121 12.18 10.39 -15.74
C ASP A 121 11.16 11.44 -16.24
N SER A 122 11.64 12.53 -16.83
CA SER A 122 10.77 13.60 -17.34
C SER A 122 9.87 13.16 -18.52
N THR A 123 10.14 12.02 -19.16
CA THR A 123 9.38 11.55 -20.33
C THR A 123 8.12 10.77 -19.94
N ASN A 124 8.11 10.17 -18.74
CA ASN A 124 6.98 9.39 -18.22
C ASN A 124 6.40 9.97 -16.91
N THR A 125 6.84 11.17 -16.53
CA THR A 125 6.31 11.94 -15.40
C THR A 125 5.29 12.95 -15.89
N VAL A 126 4.16 13.02 -15.20
CA VAL A 126 3.03 13.92 -15.50
C VAL A 126 2.63 14.71 -14.26
N GLN A 127 2.10 15.91 -14.49
CA GLN A 127 1.52 16.77 -13.48
C GLN A 127 0.01 16.94 -13.75
N PRO A 128 -0.84 15.99 -13.32
CA PRO A 128 -2.26 16.04 -13.63
C PRO A 128 -2.96 17.17 -12.86
N SER A 129 -3.68 18.06 -13.56
CA SER A 129 -4.29 19.27 -12.99
C SER A 129 -5.69 19.09 -12.39
N ALA A 130 -6.34 17.94 -12.60
CA ALA A 130 -7.74 17.73 -12.20
C ALA A 130 -8.03 16.38 -11.53
N SER A 131 -7.25 15.34 -11.83
CA SER A 131 -7.60 13.95 -11.46
C SER A 131 -7.20 13.57 -10.03
N PHE A 132 -6.23 14.25 -9.43
CA PHE A 132 -5.70 13.93 -8.12
C PHE A 132 -5.87 15.09 -7.17
N LYS A 133 -6.40 14.79 -5.99
CA LYS A 133 -6.42 15.69 -4.83
C LYS A 133 -5.71 14.99 -3.67
N PRO A 134 -5.07 15.74 -2.77
CA PRO A 134 -4.52 15.15 -1.55
C PRO A 134 -5.58 14.35 -0.81
N LEU A 135 -5.22 13.14 -0.37
CA LEU A 135 -6.11 12.23 0.35
C LEU A 135 -6.03 12.41 1.87
N GLY A 136 -5.02 13.11 2.36
CA GLY A 136 -4.78 13.44 3.75
C GLY A 136 -5.18 14.87 4.11
N ILE A 137 -4.61 15.38 5.20
CA ILE A 137 -4.85 16.74 5.65
C ILE A 137 -4.33 17.75 4.63
N GLY A 138 -5.28 18.51 4.10
CA GLY A 138 -5.12 19.87 3.64
C GLY A 138 -5.38 20.08 2.15
N ASN A 139 -5.74 21.31 1.82
CA ASN A 139 -6.22 21.68 0.49
C ASN A 139 -5.07 22.02 -0.44
N GLY A 140 -4.32 21.00 -0.87
CA GLY A 140 -3.33 21.15 -1.93
C GLY A 140 -4.03 21.31 -3.28
N THR A 141 -4.23 22.56 -3.71
CA THR A 141 -4.71 22.90 -5.06
C THR A 141 -3.58 23.37 -5.98
N ASP A 142 -2.34 23.44 -5.46
CA ASP A 142 -1.17 23.77 -6.27
C ASP A 142 -0.53 22.49 -6.80
N HIS A 143 -0.91 22.12 -8.02
CA HIS A 143 -0.49 20.86 -8.62
C HIS A 143 0.98 20.91 -9.04
N ARG A 144 1.69 22.05 -8.91
CA ARG A 144 3.13 22.13 -9.16
C ARG A 144 3.93 21.21 -8.24
N PHE A 145 3.38 20.88 -7.07
CA PHE A 145 3.97 19.94 -6.12
C PHE A 145 3.53 18.48 -6.32
N LEU A 146 2.70 18.21 -7.33
CA LEU A 146 2.29 16.85 -7.67
C LEU A 146 3.19 16.28 -8.76
N ARG A 147 3.67 15.06 -8.55
CA ARG A 147 4.27 14.23 -9.59
C ARG A 147 3.57 12.88 -9.64
N TYR A 148 3.26 12.44 -10.86
CA TYR A 148 2.62 11.16 -11.16
C TYR A 148 3.43 10.46 -12.25
N ALA A 149 3.70 9.17 -12.09
CA ALA A 149 4.29 8.35 -13.12
C ALA A 149 3.77 6.92 -13.04
N THR A 150 3.81 6.24 -14.18
CA THR A 150 3.50 4.81 -14.28
C THR A 150 4.57 4.10 -15.08
N LEU A 151 4.91 2.89 -14.67
CA LEU A 151 5.72 1.95 -15.42
C LEU A 151 4.87 0.70 -15.71
N PRO A 152 4.09 0.69 -16.82
CA PRO A 152 3.22 -0.45 -17.14
C PRO A 152 3.96 -1.77 -17.38
N ARG A 153 5.26 -1.68 -17.72
CA ARG A 153 6.15 -2.83 -17.95
C ARG A 153 6.89 -3.29 -16.70
N GLU A 154 6.75 -2.57 -15.58
CA GLU A 154 7.29 -3.00 -14.30
C GLU A 154 6.40 -4.10 -13.75
N ILE A 155 6.74 -5.35 -14.08
CA ILE A 155 6.01 -6.52 -13.57
C ILE A 155 6.17 -6.62 -12.06
N VAL A 156 5.11 -7.08 -11.38
CA VAL A 156 5.24 -7.40 -9.96
C VAL A 156 6.07 -8.67 -9.84
N CYS A 157 7.13 -8.59 -9.06
CA CYS A 157 8.05 -9.69 -8.78
C CYS A 157 7.88 -10.16 -7.33
N THR A 158 8.20 -11.43 -7.07
CA THR A 158 8.18 -12.00 -5.71
C THR A 158 9.11 -11.25 -4.74
N GLU A 159 10.12 -10.61 -5.33
CA GLU A 159 11.14 -9.77 -4.73
C GLU A 159 10.58 -8.46 -4.18
N ASN A 160 9.44 -7.97 -4.69
CA ASN A 160 8.77 -6.77 -4.15
C ASN A 160 7.96 -7.06 -2.88
N LEU A 161 7.51 -8.30 -2.68
CA LEU A 161 6.70 -8.68 -1.53
C LEU A 161 7.51 -8.67 -0.23
N THR A 162 8.77 -9.11 -0.29
CA THR A 162 9.66 -9.15 0.88
C THR A 162 9.89 -7.77 1.51
N PRO A 163 10.34 -6.73 0.78
CA PRO A 163 10.49 -5.38 1.34
C PRO A 163 9.14 -4.80 1.77
N TRP A 164 8.05 -5.07 1.06
CA TRP A 164 6.72 -4.61 1.45
C TRP A 164 6.29 -5.19 2.81
N LYS A 165 6.49 -6.49 3.04
CA LYS A 165 6.18 -7.14 4.32
C LYS A 165 7.09 -6.66 5.45
N LYS A 166 8.33 -6.28 5.17
CA LYS A 166 9.26 -5.73 6.16
C LYS A 166 8.80 -4.38 6.74
N LEU A 167 7.89 -3.67 6.08
CA LEU A 167 7.32 -2.43 6.59
C LEU A 167 6.28 -2.66 7.70
N LEU A 168 5.74 -3.88 7.81
CA LEU A 168 4.74 -4.24 8.82
C LEU A 168 5.41 -4.45 10.19
N PRO A 169 4.80 -4.00 11.30
CA PRO A 169 5.39 -4.15 12.64
C PRO A 169 5.75 -5.60 13.02
N CYS A 170 4.88 -6.57 12.71
CA CYS A 170 5.13 -7.99 12.95
C CYS A 170 5.81 -8.71 11.78
N GLY A 171 6.17 -7.98 10.71
CA GLY A 171 6.82 -8.53 9.52
C GLY A 171 6.05 -9.71 8.92
N SER A 172 6.71 -10.87 8.85
CA SER A 172 6.10 -12.15 8.41
C SER A 172 5.94 -13.16 9.57
N ALA A 173 6.17 -12.76 10.81
CA ALA A 173 6.25 -13.67 11.94
C ALA A 173 4.89 -13.99 12.57
N ALA A 174 4.00 -12.99 12.65
CA ALA A 174 2.69 -13.11 13.30
C ALA A 174 1.64 -12.24 12.59
N GLY A 175 0.36 -12.51 12.86
CA GLY A 175 -0.77 -11.76 12.29
C GLY A 175 -1.16 -12.19 10.88
N LEU A 176 -1.93 -11.34 10.21
CA LEU A 176 -2.48 -11.64 8.88
C LEU A 176 -1.40 -11.73 7.79
N SER A 177 -0.25 -11.11 8.02
CA SER A 177 0.90 -11.13 7.10
C SER A 177 1.52 -12.52 6.91
N VAL A 178 1.25 -13.47 7.81
CA VAL A 178 1.69 -14.88 7.72
C VAL A 178 1.05 -15.58 6.51
N LEU A 179 -0.17 -15.17 6.13
CA LEU A 179 -0.87 -15.68 4.95
C LEU A 179 -0.20 -15.25 3.63
N LEU A 180 0.61 -14.20 3.65
CA LEU A 180 1.18 -13.60 2.45
C LEU A 180 2.42 -14.39 1.97
N LYS A 181 2.16 -15.52 1.29
CA LYS A 181 3.17 -16.33 0.60
C LYS A 181 3.23 -16.00 -0.88
N SER A 182 4.43 -15.71 -1.38
CA SER A 182 4.67 -15.40 -2.80
C SER A 182 4.11 -16.48 -3.74
N GLU A 183 4.43 -17.75 -3.51
CA GLU A 183 4.00 -18.86 -4.40
C GLU A 183 2.51 -18.79 -4.76
N LYS A 184 1.61 -18.60 -3.78
CA LYS A 184 0.17 -18.53 -4.06
C LYS A 184 -0.30 -17.19 -4.62
N LEU A 185 0.29 -16.09 -4.15
CA LEU A 185 -0.10 -14.75 -4.58
C LEU A 185 0.18 -14.51 -6.06
N PHE A 186 1.31 -14.99 -6.57
CA PHE A 186 1.74 -14.74 -7.95
C PHE A 186 1.12 -15.73 -8.98
N HIS A 187 0.43 -16.78 -8.49
CA HIS A 187 -0.40 -17.67 -9.31
C HIS A 187 -1.89 -17.28 -9.32
N SER A 188 -2.24 -16.14 -8.74
CA SER A 188 -3.60 -15.60 -8.73
C SER A 188 -3.97 -14.92 -10.06
N SER A 189 -5.26 -14.69 -10.29
CA SER A 189 -5.74 -13.98 -11.49
C SER A 189 -5.47 -12.48 -11.46
N PHE A 190 -5.32 -11.93 -10.25
CA PHE A 190 -5.02 -10.53 -10.00
C PHE A 190 -4.30 -10.42 -8.66
N HIS A 191 -3.23 -9.64 -8.61
CA HIS A 191 -2.48 -9.33 -7.40
C HIS A 191 -2.05 -7.87 -7.43
N SER A 192 -2.44 -7.09 -6.44
CA SER A 192 -1.97 -5.71 -6.27
C SER A 192 -1.46 -5.52 -4.85
N GLN A 193 -0.25 -4.99 -4.70
CA GLN A 193 0.29 -4.56 -3.42
C GLN A 193 0.55 -3.06 -3.47
N ALA A 194 0.14 -2.32 -2.43
CA ALA A 194 0.31 -0.89 -2.39
C ALA A 194 0.76 -0.38 -1.02
N VAL A 195 1.39 0.79 -1.03
CA VAL A 195 1.78 1.56 0.13
C VAL A 195 1.31 2.99 -0.07
N HIS A 196 0.55 3.49 0.90
CA HIS A 196 0.02 4.83 0.92
C HIS A 196 0.40 5.51 2.22
N ILE A 197 0.93 6.71 2.12
CA ILE A 197 1.34 7.52 3.26
C ILE A 197 0.70 8.88 3.12
N ARG A 198 -0.01 9.30 4.16
CA ARG A 198 -0.68 10.60 4.20
C ARG A 198 -0.76 11.15 5.62
N PRO A 199 -0.82 12.48 5.78
CA PRO A 199 -1.14 13.09 7.05
C PRO A 199 -2.64 12.91 7.34
N VAL A 200 -2.97 12.57 8.59
CA VAL A 200 -4.35 12.43 9.09
C VAL A 200 -4.50 13.21 10.39
N CYS A 201 -5.72 13.64 10.68
CA CYS A 201 -6.00 14.36 11.92
C CYS A 201 -5.82 13.42 13.11
N HIS A 202 -5.08 13.88 14.12
CA HIS A 202 -4.92 13.14 15.36
C HIS A 202 -6.27 12.96 16.07
N ASP A 203 -7.02 14.05 16.13
CA ASP A 203 -8.33 14.16 16.76
C ASP A 203 -9.36 14.75 15.79
N TRP A 204 -10.64 14.67 16.17
CA TRP A 204 -11.74 15.25 15.40
C TRP A 204 -11.56 16.76 15.14
N GLU A 205 -10.92 17.48 16.07
CA GLU A 205 -10.63 18.93 15.96
C GLU A 205 -9.45 19.24 15.04
N CYS A 206 -8.70 18.23 14.60
CA CYS A 206 -7.53 18.36 13.73
C CYS A 206 -6.48 19.41 14.16
N LYS A 207 -6.32 19.62 15.47
CA LYS A 207 -5.33 20.55 16.04
C LYS A 207 -3.88 20.08 15.84
N ALA A 208 -3.69 18.76 15.81
CA ALA A 208 -2.41 18.12 15.56
C ALA A 208 -2.53 17.13 14.41
N ALA A 209 -1.48 17.05 13.58
CA ALA A 209 -1.37 16.06 12.52
C ALA A 209 -0.72 14.77 13.04
N SER A 210 -1.02 13.66 12.38
CA SER A 210 -0.39 12.37 12.55
C SER A 210 -0.21 11.72 11.19
N TRP A 211 0.61 10.68 11.10
CA TRP A 211 0.90 10.01 9.83
C TRP A 211 0.24 8.65 9.77
N GLU A 212 -0.53 8.41 8.71
CA GLU A 212 -1.09 7.10 8.43
C GLU A 212 -0.26 6.43 7.33
N LEU A 213 0.34 5.29 7.65
CA LEU A 213 0.85 4.33 6.67
C LEU A 213 -0.22 3.25 6.46
N ARG A 214 -0.76 3.20 5.26
CA ARG A 214 -1.72 2.19 4.83
C ARG A 214 -1.06 1.28 3.80
N GLN A 215 -0.94 0.01 4.13
CA GLN A 215 -0.46 -1.02 3.21
C GLN A 215 -1.65 -1.89 2.82
N THR A 216 -1.87 -2.06 1.52
CA THR A 216 -2.96 -2.91 1.00
C THR A 216 -2.41 -4.02 0.12
N LEU A 217 -3.05 -5.18 0.18
CA LEU A 217 -2.77 -6.29 -0.71
C LEU A 217 -4.09 -6.91 -1.16
N ASP A 218 -4.33 -6.88 -2.46
CA ASP A 218 -5.57 -7.28 -3.11
C ASP A 218 -5.30 -8.46 -4.03
N VAL A 219 -6.06 -9.54 -3.89
CA VAL A 219 -5.82 -10.81 -4.61
C VAL A 219 -7.13 -11.41 -5.07
N VAL A 220 -7.20 -11.83 -6.33
CA VAL A 220 -8.31 -12.61 -6.86
C VAL A 220 -7.85 -14.01 -7.19
N PHE A 221 -8.39 -14.99 -6.47
CA PHE A 221 -8.12 -16.40 -6.65
C PHE A 221 -9.14 -17.01 -7.62
N ASP A 222 -8.63 -17.62 -8.70
CA ASP A 222 -9.45 -18.38 -9.63
C ASP A 222 -10.06 -19.59 -8.91
N ARG A 223 -11.37 -19.76 -9.04
CA ARG A 223 -12.13 -20.87 -8.42
C ARG A 223 -11.60 -22.25 -8.85
N HIS A 224 -11.32 -22.42 -10.13
CA HIS A 224 -10.93 -23.70 -10.73
C HIS A 224 -9.55 -24.13 -10.23
N ILE A 225 -8.62 -23.17 -10.14
CA ILE A 225 -7.23 -23.42 -9.73
C ILE A 225 -7.12 -23.54 -8.21
N SER A 226 -7.79 -22.65 -7.47
CA SER A 226 -7.59 -22.51 -6.03
C SER A 226 -8.46 -23.46 -5.20
N CYS A 227 -9.60 -23.90 -5.73
CA CYS A 227 -10.51 -24.82 -5.04
C CYS A 227 -10.65 -26.18 -5.74
N ALA A 228 -9.84 -26.48 -6.76
CA ALA A 228 -9.91 -27.73 -7.53
C ALA A 228 -11.33 -28.07 -8.01
N GLY A 229 -12.08 -27.05 -8.46
CA GLY A 229 -13.46 -27.18 -8.92
C GLY A 229 -14.52 -27.39 -7.83
N LYS A 230 -14.15 -27.39 -6.54
CA LYS A 230 -15.10 -27.46 -5.42
C LYS A 230 -15.58 -26.06 -5.03
N THR A 231 -16.81 -25.95 -4.52
CA THR A 231 -17.41 -24.69 -4.04
C THR A 231 -16.83 -24.17 -2.73
N TRP A 232 -16.10 -25.02 -2.00
CA TRP A 232 -15.59 -24.73 -0.66
C TRP A 232 -14.15 -24.21 -0.69
N TRP A 233 -13.97 -22.99 -0.18
CA TRP A 233 -12.67 -22.36 0.00
C TRP A 233 -12.19 -22.42 1.45
N SER A 234 -10.89 -22.26 1.64
CA SER A 234 -10.28 -22.10 2.96
C SER A 234 -9.01 -21.28 2.85
N LEU A 235 -8.62 -20.63 3.95
CA LEU A 235 -7.36 -19.88 4.01
C LEU A 235 -6.16 -20.75 3.60
N PHE A 236 -6.16 -22.03 4.01
CA PHE A 236 -5.09 -22.95 3.64
C PHE A 236 -5.02 -23.20 2.13
N LYS A 237 -6.15 -23.35 1.44
CA LYS A 237 -6.15 -23.56 -0.02
C LYS A 237 -5.70 -22.30 -0.77
N MET A 238 -6.14 -21.13 -0.32
CA MET A 238 -5.84 -19.85 -0.95
C MET A 238 -4.38 -19.42 -0.71
N PHE A 239 -3.87 -19.61 0.51
CA PHE A 239 -2.61 -19.02 0.96
C PHE A 239 -1.52 -20.03 1.33
N SER A 240 -1.80 -21.34 1.28
CA SER A 240 -0.88 -22.42 1.72
C SER A 240 -0.38 -22.23 3.16
N ARG A 241 -1.17 -21.55 3.99
CA ARG A 241 -0.92 -21.19 5.39
C ARG A 241 -2.24 -21.10 6.14
N THR A 242 -2.17 -21.35 7.44
CA THR A 242 -3.23 -21.06 8.40
C THR A 242 -2.75 -19.98 9.34
N LEU A 243 -3.69 -19.25 9.93
CA LEU A 243 -3.38 -18.30 10.99
C LEU A 243 -3.11 -19.08 12.28
N THR A 244 -1.98 -18.81 12.91
CA THR A 244 -1.58 -19.41 14.19
C THR A 244 -1.82 -18.47 15.35
N GLU A 245 -1.43 -17.20 15.19
CA GLU A 245 -1.53 -16.17 16.22
C GLU A 245 -1.76 -14.78 15.59
N ALA A 246 -2.38 -13.89 16.37
CA ALA A 246 -2.52 -12.48 16.00
C ALA A 246 -1.19 -11.74 16.19
N CYS A 247 -1.00 -10.62 15.49
CA CYS A 247 0.18 -9.77 15.70
C CYS A 247 0.13 -9.14 17.10
N PRO A 248 1.11 -9.38 17.99
CA PRO A 248 1.09 -8.83 19.35
C PRO A 248 1.21 -7.30 19.40
N LEU A 249 1.66 -6.67 18.31
CA LEU A 249 1.76 -5.21 18.17
C LEU A 249 0.48 -4.59 17.59
N ALA A 250 -0.49 -5.40 17.15
CA ALA A 250 -1.76 -4.91 16.62
C ALA A 250 -2.77 -4.67 17.74
N SER A 251 -3.41 -3.50 17.75
CA SER A 251 -4.53 -3.20 18.64
C SER A 251 -5.82 -3.94 18.21
N SER A 252 -5.92 -4.29 16.93
CA SER A 252 -7.06 -4.99 16.36
C SER A 252 -6.64 -5.83 15.15
N SER A 253 -7.02 -7.10 15.17
CA SER A 253 -6.87 -8.04 14.06
C SER A 253 -8.24 -8.61 13.69
N LYS A 254 -8.78 -8.29 12.51
CA LYS A 254 -10.14 -8.68 12.12
C LYS A 254 -10.17 -9.37 10.76
N ILE A 255 -11.05 -10.37 10.66
CA ILE A 255 -11.35 -11.06 9.39
C ILE A 255 -12.83 -10.90 9.15
N TYR A 256 -13.18 -10.31 8.02
CA TYR A 256 -14.54 -10.15 7.54
C TYR A 256 -14.75 -11.12 6.38
N VAL A 257 -15.81 -11.91 6.45
CA VAL A 257 -16.21 -12.82 5.38
C VAL A 257 -17.55 -12.35 4.86
N ASP A 258 -17.58 -11.97 3.60
CA ASP A 258 -18.83 -11.66 2.91
C ASP A 258 -19.58 -12.95 2.60
N ILE A 259 -20.85 -13.00 3.01
CA ILE A 259 -21.73 -14.17 2.89
C ILE A 259 -22.88 -13.95 1.92
N THR A 260 -22.93 -12.80 1.25
CA THR A 260 -23.98 -12.46 0.27
C THR A 260 -23.78 -13.15 -1.07
#